data_AF-A0A257PDL8-F1
#
_entry.id   AF-A0A257PDL8-F1
#
_cell.length_a   1.000
_cell.length_b   1.000
_cell.length_c   1.000
_cell.angle_alpha   90.00
_cell.angle_beta   90.00
_cell.angle_gamma   90.00
#
_symmetry.space_group_name_H-M   'P 1'
#
loop_
_entity.id
_entity.type
_entity.pdbx_description
1 polymer ?
#
loop_
_entity_poly.entity_id
_entity_poly.type
_entity_poly.pdbx_seq_one_letter_code
_entity_poly.pdbx_strand_id
1 'polypeptide(L)'
;RKALSLRGLALAAAVLLLATPEAIVGVSFQMSFSAVLALIAGYSAISNRVGHWHEGTSHARRVLAHIVGLFITSLLAGGASMPFAAYQFQQVQPYWILANLIAVPLTALWIMPLGLLALALMPLGLAWLVIIPMGWGIALIVWLTSIIATWPDASLRVPPMPGLAILLFAGGLSWLCIWRSRPRLLGLLPIAAALAVYLAARPPDVLISADAKLIAIQTPTGLVLQRQPKASNYTLGQWQALWPGQSFTPLDPATCPDDICSLATKFPVALVLTPPTTCPDSPLIISPLMLRGVCDTKARTIIDRLTTYQNGATAIWLTPQGPHIETDRDVQGARPWVPAWPG
;
A
#
# COMPACT_ATOMS: atom_id res chain seq x y z
N ARG A 1 1.69 -33.50 -17.83
CA ARG A 1 0.37 -32.84 -17.89
C ARG A 1 0.52 -31.46 -17.22
N LYS A 2 0.28 -30.33 -17.93
CA LYS A 2 0.51 -28.97 -17.37
C LYS A 2 -0.59 -28.64 -16.35
N ALA A 3 -0.26 -28.63 -15.05
CA ALA A 3 -1.22 -28.55 -13.96
C ALA A 3 -1.88 -27.17 -13.76
N LEU A 4 -1.35 -26.10 -14.35
CA LEU A 4 -2.06 -24.82 -14.45
C LEU A 4 -1.95 -24.27 -15.88
N SER A 5 -3.10 -24.02 -16.50
CA SER A 5 -3.19 -23.32 -17.78
C SER A 5 -3.94 -22.01 -17.59
N LEU A 6 -3.61 -20.99 -18.39
CA LEU A 6 -4.33 -19.70 -18.43
C LEU A 6 -5.85 -19.87 -18.54
N ARG A 7 -6.32 -20.96 -19.19
CA ARG A 7 -7.74 -21.29 -19.30
C ARG A 7 -8.36 -21.65 -17.95
N GLY A 8 -7.64 -22.41 -17.11
CA GLY A 8 -8.09 -22.76 -15.77
C GLY A 8 -8.17 -21.53 -14.87
N LEU A 9 -7.19 -20.63 -14.96
CA LEU A 9 -7.22 -19.35 -14.23
C LEU A 9 -8.39 -18.46 -14.68
N ALA A 10 -8.64 -18.38 -16.00
CA ALA A 10 -9.77 -17.62 -16.54
C ALA A 10 -11.13 -18.19 -16.10
N LEU A 11 -11.28 -19.53 -16.07
CA LEU A 11 -12.47 -20.18 -15.56
C LEU A 11 -12.68 -19.87 -14.07
N ALA A 12 -11.62 -19.99 -13.26
CA ALA A 12 -11.68 -19.68 -11.83
C ALA A 12 -12.07 -18.21 -11.60
N ALA A 13 -11.48 -17.28 -12.36
CA ALA A 13 -11.88 -15.87 -12.33
C ALA A 13 -13.35 -15.71 -12.70
N ALA A 14 -13.82 -16.30 -13.80
CA ALA A 14 -15.22 -16.20 -14.24
C ALA A 14 -16.21 -16.74 -13.19
N VAL A 15 -15.90 -17.87 -12.56
CA VAL A 15 -16.74 -18.43 -11.48
C VAL A 15 -16.78 -17.50 -10.27
N LEU A 16 -15.63 -16.94 -9.86
CA LEU A 16 -15.58 -15.98 -8.76
C LEU A 16 -16.33 -14.68 -9.08
N LEU A 17 -16.24 -14.19 -10.32
CA LEU A 17 -16.99 -13.00 -10.78
C LEU A 17 -18.50 -13.22 -10.71
N LEU A 18 -18.97 -14.42 -11.04
CA LEU A 18 -20.39 -14.77 -11.01
C LEU A 18 -20.89 -15.02 -9.58
N ALA A 19 -20.08 -15.63 -8.72
CA ALA A 19 -20.49 -16.01 -7.37
C ALA A 19 -20.37 -14.85 -6.37
N THR A 20 -19.29 -14.06 -6.45
CA THR A 20 -18.94 -13.01 -5.48
C THR A 20 -18.21 -11.86 -6.20
N PRO A 21 -18.93 -11.00 -6.94
CA PRO A 21 -18.33 -9.88 -7.68
C PRO A 21 -17.56 -8.90 -6.77
N GLU A 22 -17.97 -8.78 -5.51
CA GLU A 22 -17.29 -7.97 -4.49
C GLU A 22 -15.86 -8.44 -4.21
N ALA A 23 -15.54 -9.71 -4.44
CA ALA A 23 -14.22 -10.28 -4.18
C ALA A 23 -13.11 -9.68 -5.06
N ILE A 24 -13.45 -9.13 -6.23
CA ILE A 24 -12.49 -8.53 -7.19
C ILE A 24 -11.80 -7.32 -6.59
N VAL A 25 -12.55 -6.54 -5.82
CA VAL A 25 -12.05 -5.33 -5.15
C VAL A 25 -11.21 -5.70 -3.93
N GLY A 26 -11.28 -6.97 -3.50
CA GLY A 26 -10.50 -7.51 -2.40
C GLY A 26 -9.00 -7.51 -2.69
N VAL A 27 -8.24 -7.01 -1.71
CA VAL A 27 -6.78 -6.95 -1.72
C VAL A 27 -6.15 -8.33 -1.96
N SER A 28 -6.67 -9.37 -1.30
CA SER A 28 -6.18 -10.74 -1.42
C SER A 28 -6.37 -11.31 -2.84
N PHE A 29 -7.49 -10.97 -3.49
CA PHE A 29 -7.76 -11.38 -4.87
C PHE A 29 -6.74 -10.74 -5.81
N GLN A 30 -6.56 -9.41 -5.72
CA GLN A 30 -5.67 -8.65 -6.60
C GLN A 30 -4.22 -9.15 -6.53
N MET A 31 -3.68 -9.32 -5.32
CA MET A 31 -2.31 -9.82 -5.16
C MET A 31 -2.18 -11.27 -5.63
N SER A 32 -3.10 -12.17 -5.23
CA SER A 32 -2.99 -13.58 -5.56
C SER A 32 -3.17 -13.85 -7.06
N PHE A 33 -4.19 -13.26 -7.71
CA PHE A 33 -4.43 -13.45 -9.13
C PHE A 33 -3.30 -12.88 -9.99
N SER A 34 -2.77 -11.70 -9.65
CA SER A 34 -1.61 -11.13 -10.35
C SER A 34 -0.38 -12.02 -10.22
N ALA A 35 -0.12 -12.56 -9.01
CA ALA A 35 0.99 -13.49 -8.79
C ALA A 35 0.83 -14.78 -9.62
N VAL A 36 -0.34 -15.43 -9.57
CA VAL A 36 -0.59 -16.67 -10.32
C VAL A 36 -0.51 -16.42 -11.82
N LEU A 37 -1.08 -15.31 -12.30
CA LEU A 37 -1.01 -14.92 -13.70
C LEU A 37 0.44 -14.73 -14.16
N ALA A 38 1.25 -14.01 -13.39
CA ALA A 38 2.67 -13.80 -13.66
C ALA A 38 3.47 -15.11 -13.61
N LEU A 39 3.16 -16.02 -12.69
CA LEU A 39 3.80 -17.34 -12.60
C LEU A 39 3.49 -18.21 -13.83
N ILE A 40 2.22 -18.32 -14.23
CA ILE A 40 1.83 -19.11 -15.41
C ILE A 40 2.47 -18.53 -16.69
N ALA A 41 2.37 -17.21 -16.87
CA ALA A 41 2.92 -16.53 -18.04
C ALA A 41 4.45 -16.55 -18.07
N GLY A 42 5.10 -16.35 -16.93
CA GLY A 42 6.56 -16.37 -16.78
C GLY A 42 7.13 -17.77 -16.98
N TYR A 43 6.53 -18.79 -16.35
CA TYR A 43 6.96 -20.18 -16.54
C TYR A 43 6.81 -20.62 -18.00
N SER A 44 5.73 -20.23 -18.68
CA SER A 44 5.55 -20.54 -20.11
C SER A 44 6.60 -19.89 -21.02
N ALA A 45 7.10 -18.71 -20.66
CA ALA A 45 8.15 -18.02 -21.40
C ALA A 45 9.54 -18.63 -21.16
N ILE A 46 9.78 -19.10 -19.93
CA ILE A 46 11.07 -19.64 -19.48
C ILE A 46 11.21 -21.13 -19.87
N SER A 47 10.12 -21.91 -19.83
CA SER A 47 10.15 -23.35 -20.13
C SER A 47 10.67 -23.66 -21.53
N ASN A 48 10.41 -22.79 -22.51
CA ASN A 48 10.93 -22.96 -23.88
C ASN A 48 12.45 -22.79 -23.98
N ARG A 49 13.09 -22.12 -23.00
CA ARG A 49 14.54 -21.85 -22.99
C ARG A 49 15.31 -22.78 -22.04
N VAL A 50 14.65 -23.27 -20.98
CA VAL A 50 15.25 -24.11 -19.93
C VAL A 50 15.13 -25.61 -20.23
N GLY A 51 14.38 -26.02 -21.26
CA GLY A 51 14.26 -27.42 -21.69
C GLY A 51 15.59 -28.14 -21.93
N HIS A 52 16.64 -27.41 -22.31
CA HIS A 52 17.97 -27.95 -22.60
C HIS A 52 18.89 -28.12 -21.38
N TRP A 53 18.46 -27.72 -20.18
CA TRP A 53 19.28 -27.82 -18.95
C TRP A 53 19.15 -29.16 -18.22
N HIS A 54 18.12 -29.96 -18.55
CA HIS A 54 17.85 -31.24 -17.89
C HIS A 54 18.51 -32.44 -18.57
N GLU A 55 19.10 -32.27 -19.76
CA GLU A 55 19.82 -33.32 -20.45
C GLU A 55 21.25 -33.45 -19.86
N GLY A 56 21.38 -34.30 -18.84
CA GLY A 56 22.60 -35.05 -18.57
C GLY A 56 23.53 -34.62 -17.42
N THR A 57 23.07 -34.10 -16.26
CA THR A 57 24.05 -33.49 -15.31
C THR A 57 23.91 -33.74 -13.80
N SER A 58 25.10 -33.85 -13.18
CA SER A 58 25.51 -33.85 -11.77
C SER A 58 24.53 -33.25 -10.75
N HIS A 59 24.49 -33.84 -9.55
CA HIS A 59 23.71 -33.39 -8.39
C HIS A 59 23.81 -31.86 -8.14
N ALA A 60 24.99 -31.27 -8.36
CA ALA A 60 25.20 -29.82 -8.21
C ALA A 60 24.33 -28.98 -9.16
N ARG A 61 24.17 -29.40 -10.42
CA ARG A 61 23.35 -28.67 -11.41
C ARG A 61 21.86 -28.78 -11.10
N ARG A 62 21.42 -29.90 -10.52
CA ARG A 62 20.04 -30.09 -10.07
C ARG A 62 19.68 -29.18 -8.90
N VAL A 63 20.59 -29.02 -7.94
CA VAL A 63 20.42 -28.07 -6.82
C VAL A 63 20.39 -26.64 -7.34
N LEU A 64 21.32 -26.26 -8.23
CA LEU A 64 21.33 -24.94 -8.84
C LEU A 64 20.05 -24.64 -9.61
N ALA A 65 19.52 -25.60 -10.38
CA ALA A 65 18.26 -25.43 -11.10
C ALA A 65 17.07 -25.22 -10.16
N HIS A 66 17.05 -25.87 -8.99
CA HIS A 66 16.04 -25.63 -7.96
C HIS A 66 16.13 -24.22 -7.37
N ILE A 67 17.32 -23.77 -7.00
CA ILE A 67 17.55 -22.42 -6.45
C ILE A 67 17.13 -21.36 -7.47
N VAL A 68 17.52 -21.51 -8.74
CA VAL A 68 17.12 -20.61 -9.83
C VAL A 68 15.60 -20.64 -10.03
N GLY A 69 14.97 -21.81 -9.97
CA GLY A 69 13.51 -21.94 -10.04
C GLY A 69 12.79 -21.19 -8.91
N LEU A 70 13.27 -21.31 -7.67
CA LEU A 70 12.74 -20.59 -6.52
C LEU A 70 12.94 -19.07 -6.65
N PHE A 71 14.10 -18.65 -7.12
CA PHE A 71 14.40 -17.25 -7.38
C PHE A 71 13.44 -16.65 -8.41
N ILE A 72 13.29 -17.30 -9.57
CA ILE A 72 12.38 -16.87 -10.64
C ILE A 72 10.94 -16.82 -10.15
N THR A 73 10.50 -17.85 -9.41
CA THR A 73 9.13 -17.91 -8.85
C THR A 73 8.89 -16.74 -7.89
N SER A 74 9.84 -16.47 -7.00
CA SER A 74 9.76 -15.37 -6.04
C SER A 74 9.80 -14.00 -6.73
N LEU A 75 10.61 -13.86 -7.79
CA LEU A 75 10.69 -12.63 -8.58
C LEU A 75 9.38 -12.36 -9.33
N LEU A 76 8.80 -13.38 -9.97
CA LEU A 76 7.54 -13.23 -10.71
C LEU A 76 6.35 -12.97 -9.78
N ALA A 77 6.19 -13.79 -8.74
CA ALA A 77 5.08 -13.64 -7.80
C ALA A 77 5.20 -12.35 -6.98
N GLY A 78 6.37 -12.08 -6.42
CA GLY A 78 6.64 -10.88 -5.63
C GLY A 78 6.59 -9.62 -6.48
N GLY A 79 7.22 -9.60 -7.66
CA GLY A 79 7.20 -8.46 -8.56
C GLY A 79 5.81 -8.11 -9.08
N ALA A 80 4.96 -9.11 -9.34
CA ALA A 80 3.57 -8.87 -9.74
C ALA A 80 2.69 -8.37 -8.58
N SER A 81 2.98 -8.78 -7.34
CA SER A 81 2.20 -8.40 -6.15
C SER A 81 2.67 -7.08 -5.54
N MET A 82 3.93 -6.72 -5.73
CA MET A 82 4.57 -5.57 -5.08
C MET A 82 3.85 -4.25 -5.33
N PRO A 83 3.42 -3.89 -6.56
CA PRO A 83 2.67 -2.64 -6.78
C PRO A 83 1.31 -2.61 -6.10
N PHE A 84 0.63 -3.76 -5.98
CA PHE A 84 -0.62 -3.86 -5.22
C PHE A 84 -0.38 -3.70 -3.72
N ALA A 85 0.71 -4.29 -3.20
CA ALA A 85 1.12 -4.09 -1.81
C ALA A 85 1.49 -2.63 -1.53
N ALA A 86 2.20 -1.97 -2.45
CA ALA A 86 2.53 -0.55 -2.37
C ALA A 86 1.27 0.33 -2.38
N TYR A 87 0.30 0.04 -3.25
CA TYR A 87 -0.97 0.75 -3.33
C TYR A 87 -1.78 0.63 -2.03
N GLN A 88 -1.92 -0.59 -1.50
CA GLN A 88 -2.81 -0.85 -0.36
C GLN A 88 -2.17 -0.56 1.00
N PHE A 89 -0.89 -0.87 1.16
CA PHE A 89 -0.21 -0.81 2.46
C PHE A 89 0.87 0.26 2.53
N GLN A 90 1.17 0.95 1.42
CA GLN A 90 2.22 1.98 1.36
C GLN A 90 3.57 1.44 1.84
N GLN A 91 3.81 0.15 1.62
CA GLN A 91 5.00 -0.56 2.08
C GLN A 91 5.49 -1.51 0.99
N VAL A 92 6.81 -1.53 0.85
CA VAL A 92 7.54 -2.44 -0.04
C VAL A 92 8.64 -3.09 0.79
N GLN A 93 8.79 -4.40 0.66
CA GLN A 93 9.83 -5.17 1.34
C GLN A 93 10.90 -5.52 0.31
N PRO A 94 12.11 -4.92 0.32
CA PRO A 94 13.13 -5.17 -0.71
C PRO A 94 13.75 -6.57 -0.68
N TYR A 95 13.71 -7.23 0.49
CA TYR A 95 14.30 -8.55 0.68
C TYR A 95 13.32 -9.71 0.44
N TRP A 96 12.20 -9.48 -0.25
CA TRP A 96 11.16 -10.49 -0.50
C TRP A 96 11.70 -11.77 -1.15
N ILE A 97 12.65 -11.63 -2.08
CA ILE A 97 13.25 -12.78 -2.79
C ILE A 97 14.06 -13.63 -1.82
N LEU A 98 14.90 -13.01 -0.99
CA LEU A 98 15.74 -13.71 -0.03
C LEU A 98 14.89 -14.38 1.06
N ALA A 99 13.88 -13.67 1.56
CA ALA A 99 12.94 -14.20 2.53
C ALA A 99 12.22 -15.45 1.96
N ASN A 100 11.70 -15.36 0.73
CA ASN A 100 11.03 -16.48 0.09
C ASN A 100 11.97 -17.64 -0.26
N LEU A 101 13.24 -17.38 -0.56
CA LEU A 101 14.22 -18.43 -0.86
C LEU A 101 14.42 -19.38 0.33
N ILE A 102 14.26 -18.88 1.56
CA ILE A 102 14.38 -19.68 2.78
C ILE A 102 13.00 -20.17 3.26
N ALA A 103 12.01 -19.27 3.28
CA ALA A 103 10.68 -19.56 3.79
C ALA A 103 9.94 -20.60 2.95
N VAL A 104 10.02 -20.54 1.61
CA VAL A 104 9.27 -21.45 0.73
C VAL A 104 9.76 -22.90 0.87
N PRO A 105 11.07 -23.22 0.81
CA PRO A 105 11.54 -24.59 1.04
C PRO A 105 11.22 -25.12 2.43
N LEU A 106 11.43 -24.29 3.46
CA LEU A 106 11.14 -24.68 4.84
C LEU A 106 9.65 -24.98 5.03
N THR A 107 8.78 -24.14 4.44
CA THR A 107 7.34 -24.37 4.47
C THR A 107 6.95 -25.63 3.70
N ALA A 108 7.50 -25.83 2.50
CA ALA A 108 7.13 -26.94 1.63
C ALA A 108 7.63 -28.31 2.14
N LEU A 109 8.84 -28.37 2.71
CA LEU A 109 9.48 -29.63 3.13
C LEU A 109 9.19 -29.99 4.59
N TRP A 110 8.96 -29.00 5.46
CA TRP A 110 8.79 -29.23 6.88
C TRP A 110 7.37 -28.88 7.33
N ILE A 111 6.96 -27.62 7.20
CA ILE A 111 5.76 -27.12 7.89
C ILE A 111 4.47 -27.70 7.29
N MET A 112 4.30 -27.61 5.97
CA MET A 112 3.07 -28.03 5.29
C MET A 112 2.83 -29.55 5.36
N PRO A 113 3.85 -30.42 5.18
CA PRO A 113 3.66 -31.87 5.35
C PRO A 113 3.22 -32.24 6.77
N LEU A 114 3.83 -31.63 7.80
CA LEU A 114 3.41 -31.83 9.19
C LEU A 114 2.01 -31.28 9.43
N GLY A 115 1.64 -30.14 8.86
CA GLY A 115 0.28 -29.60 8.94
C GLY A 115 -0.77 -30.56 8.35
N LEU A 116 -0.48 -31.17 7.20
CA LEU A 116 -1.36 -32.16 6.59
C LEU A 116 -1.46 -33.44 7.43
N LEU A 117 -0.33 -33.90 7.98
CA LEU A 117 -0.28 -35.06 8.86
C LEU A 117 -1.04 -34.80 10.18
N ALA A 118 -0.94 -33.60 10.73
CA ALA A 118 -1.69 -33.18 11.92
C ALA A 118 -3.21 -33.23 11.67
N LEU A 119 -3.67 -32.79 10.49
CA LEU A 119 -5.08 -32.90 10.08
C LEU A 119 -5.54 -34.36 10.04
N ALA A 120 -4.69 -35.26 9.52
CA ALA A 120 -4.99 -36.70 9.46
C ALA A 120 -5.01 -37.39 10.84
N LEU A 121 -4.19 -36.92 11.79
CA LEU A 121 -4.11 -37.46 13.16
C LEU A 121 -5.11 -36.83 14.13
N MET A 122 -5.75 -35.71 13.74
CA MET A 122 -6.78 -35.04 14.53
C MET A 122 -7.93 -35.95 14.98
N PRO A 123 -8.54 -36.82 14.14
CA PRO A 123 -9.61 -37.71 14.60
C PRO A 123 -9.15 -38.77 15.61
N LEU A 124 -7.85 -39.07 15.69
CA LEU A 124 -7.29 -39.99 16.67
C LEU A 124 -6.90 -39.28 17.99
N GLY A 125 -6.90 -37.95 18.03
CA GLY A 125 -6.40 -37.17 19.18
C GLY A 125 -4.88 -37.09 19.29
N LEU A 126 -4.12 -37.58 18.29
CA LEU A 126 -2.64 -37.60 18.30
C LEU A 126 -2.00 -36.40 17.57
N ALA A 127 -2.77 -35.39 17.18
CA ALA A 127 -2.26 -34.24 16.42
C ALA A 127 -1.11 -33.50 17.13
N TRP A 128 -1.09 -33.51 18.46
CA TRP A 128 -0.05 -32.84 19.26
C TRP A 128 1.38 -33.30 18.92
N LEU A 129 1.57 -34.57 18.55
CA LEU A 129 2.88 -35.13 18.17
C LEU A 129 3.50 -34.41 16.97
N VAL A 130 2.65 -33.90 16.07
CA VAL A 130 3.05 -33.32 14.80
C VAL A 130 3.00 -31.79 14.85
N ILE A 131 2.12 -31.24 15.67
CA ILE A 131 2.00 -29.78 15.88
C ILE A 131 3.26 -29.21 16.55
N ILE A 132 3.86 -29.90 17.52
CA ILE A 132 5.09 -29.44 18.19
C ILE A 132 6.24 -29.23 17.19
N PRO A 133 6.65 -30.22 16.37
CA PRO A 133 7.71 -30.03 15.39
C PRO A 133 7.32 -29.07 14.26
N MET A 134 6.03 -28.95 13.93
CA MET A 134 5.54 -27.89 13.02
C MET A 134 5.79 -26.50 13.61
N GLY A 135 5.52 -26.33 14.91
CA GLY A 135 5.79 -25.10 15.65
C GLY A 135 7.26 -24.68 15.63
N TRP A 136 8.19 -25.64 15.72
CA TRP A 136 9.63 -25.35 15.56
C TRP A 136 9.97 -24.77 14.19
N GLY A 137 9.38 -25.33 13.12
CA GLY A 137 9.55 -24.81 11.77
C GLY A 137 9.02 -23.38 11.62
N ILE A 138 7.85 -23.09 12.19
CA ILE A 138 7.28 -21.74 12.19
C ILE A 138 8.15 -20.78 13.01
N ALA A 139 8.60 -21.19 14.21
CA ALA A 139 9.47 -20.38 15.06
C ALA A 139 10.79 -20.04 14.36
N LEU A 140 11.35 -20.99 13.59
CA LEU A 140 12.54 -20.76 12.78
C LEU A 140 12.29 -19.71 11.69
N ILE A 141 11.16 -19.76 10.98
CA ILE A 141 10.79 -18.71 10.01
C ILE A 141 10.68 -17.36 10.71
N VAL A 142 9.95 -17.29 11.83
CA VAL A 142 9.77 -16.04 12.59
C VAL A 142 11.13 -15.48 13.02
N TRP A 143 12.02 -16.32 13.55
CA TRP A 143 13.36 -15.91 13.94
C TRP A 143 14.17 -15.37 12.76
N LEU A 144 14.18 -16.07 11.61
CA LEU A 144 14.86 -15.60 10.40
C LEU A 144 14.30 -14.26 9.89
N THR A 145 12.96 -14.12 9.86
CA THR A 145 12.32 -12.87 9.45
C THR A 145 12.63 -11.73 10.41
N SER A 146 12.78 -12.00 11.71
CA SER A 146 13.18 -11.00 12.69
C SER A 146 14.60 -10.50 12.46
N ILE A 147 15.52 -11.36 12.01
CA ILE A 147 16.88 -10.97 11.61
C ILE A 147 16.81 -10.09 10.36
N ILE A 148 16.08 -10.51 9.32
CA ILE A 148 15.93 -9.71 8.09
C ILE A 148 15.29 -8.35 8.42
N ALA A 149 14.38 -8.28 9.38
CA ALA A 149 13.75 -7.03 9.81
C ALA A 149 14.73 -6.04 10.46
N THR A 150 15.88 -6.49 10.96
CA THR A 150 16.95 -5.61 11.49
C THR A 150 17.87 -5.05 10.40
N TRP A 151 17.78 -5.56 9.17
CA TRP A 151 18.61 -5.07 8.08
C TRP A 151 18.16 -3.66 7.66
N PRO A 152 19.10 -2.85 7.14
CA PRO A 152 18.76 -1.53 6.61
C PRO A 152 17.69 -1.68 5.52
N ASP A 153 16.70 -0.80 5.51
CA ASP A 153 15.64 -0.77 4.50
C ASP A 153 14.83 -2.08 4.37
N ALA A 154 14.71 -2.86 5.46
CA ALA A 154 13.95 -4.11 5.43
C ALA A 154 12.47 -3.93 5.06
N SER A 155 11.89 -2.80 5.45
CA SER A 155 10.57 -2.35 5.01
C SER A 155 10.66 -0.87 4.66
N LEU A 156 10.49 -0.58 3.37
CA LEU A 156 10.44 0.78 2.86
C LEU A 156 9.00 1.24 2.83
N ARG A 157 8.70 2.31 3.56
CA ARG A 157 7.45 3.04 3.38
C ARG A 157 7.52 3.84 2.10
N VAL A 158 6.54 3.67 1.23
CA VAL A 158 6.48 4.31 -0.07
C VAL A 158 5.24 5.22 -0.14
N PRO A 159 5.32 6.35 -0.86
CA PRO A 159 4.17 7.19 -1.11
C PRO A 159 2.99 6.38 -1.68
N PRO A 160 1.74 6.76 -1.36
CA PRO A 160 0.56 6.12 -1.93
C PRO A 160 0.59 6.21 -3.45
N MET A 161 0.38 5.07 -4.09
CA MET A 161 0.35 4.98 -5.54
C MET A 161 -0.98 5.53 -6.07
N PRO A 162 -0.98 6.41 -7.09
CA PRO A 162 -2.23 6.88 -7.69
C PRO A 162 -3.06 5.73 -8.27
N GLY A 163 -4.39 5.81 -8.18
CA GLY A 163 -5.30 4.80 -8.74
C GLY A 163 -5.07 4.54 -10.23
N LEU A 164 -4.73 5.58 -10.99
CA LEU A 164 -4.39 5.46 -12.42
C LEU A 164 -3.13 4.60 -12.65
N ALA A 165 -2.12 4.73 -11.79
CA ALA A 165 -0.88 3.98 -11.92
C ALA A 165 -1.12 2.48 -11.70
N ILE A 166 -1.91 2.09 -10.69
CA ILE A 166 -2.21 0.67 -10.45
C ILE A 166 -3.08 0.07 -11.57
N LEU A 167 -4.01 0.86 -12.14
CA LEU A 167 -4.80 0.44 -13.30
C LEU A 167 -3.92 0.19 -14.54
N LEU A 168 -3.00 1.11 -14.84
CA LEU A 168 -2.04 0.95 -15.94
C LEU A 168 -1.14 -0.26 -15.72
N PHE A 169 -0.65 -0.47 -14.48
CA PHE A 169 0.17 -1.63 -14.14
C PHE A 169 -0.61 -2.93 -14.33
N ALA A 170 -1.82 -3.03 -13.78
CA ALA A 170 -2.67 -4.21 -13.89
C ALA A 170 -3.03 -4.52 -15.35
N GLY A 171 -3.38 -3.49 -16.14
CA GLY A 171 -3.65 -3.63 -17.58
C GLY A 171 -2.42 -4.08 -18.36
N GLY A 172 -1.25 -3.51 -18.06
CA GLY A 172 0.02 -3.88 -18.67
C GLY A 172 0.48 -5.29 -18.33
N LEU A 173 0.37 -5.69 -17.05
CA LEU A 173 0.64 -7.05 -16.60
C LEU A 173 -0.29 -8.05 -17.28
N SER A 174 -1.58 -7.74 -17.35
CA SER A 174 -2.59 -8.57 -18.01
C SER A 174 -2.28 -8.74 -19.49
N TRP A 175 -1.99 -7.65 -20.21
CA TRP A 175 -1.56 -7.70 -21.61
C TRP A 175 -0.31 -8.57 -21.78
N LEU A 176 0.70 -8.35 -20.93
CA LEU A 176 1.93 -9.11 -20.95
C LEU A 176 1.71 -10.60 -20.63
N CYS A 177 0.65 -10.98 -19.92
CA CYS A 177 0.40 -12.38 -19.58
C CYS A 177 -0.54 -13.11 -20.56
N ILE A 178 -1.44 -12.39 -21.23
CA ILE A 178 -2.43 -12.96 -22.15
C ILE A 178 -1.81 -13.28 -23.51
N TRP A 179 -0.99 -12.37 -24.05
CA TRP A 179 -0.43 -12.51 -25.40
C TRP A 179 0.80 -13.42 -25.40
N ARG A 180 0.89 -14.32 -26.39
CA ARG A 180 1.99 -15.30 -26.51
C ARG A 180 3.14 -14.85 -27.43
N SER A 181 2.86 -14.02 -28.42
CA SER A 181 3.80 -13.58 -29.46
C SER A 181 4.49 -12.25 -29.07
N ARG A 182 5.42 -11.76 -29.91
CA ARG A 182 6.10 -10.46 -29.75
C ARG A 182 5.22 -9.26 -29.33
N PRO A 183 3.95 -9.10 -29.77
CA PRO A 183 3.06 -8.03 -29.27
C PRO A 183 2.83 -8.04 -27.75
N ARG A 184 3.14 -9.14 -27.05
CA ARG A 184 3.19 -9.18 -25.58
C ARG A 184 4.02 -8.06 -24.97
N LEU A 185 5.13 -7.69 -25.63
CA LEU A 185 6.04 -6.65 -25.14
C LEU A 185 5.42 -5.25 -25.15
N LEU A 186 4.33 -5.03 -25.90
CA LEU A 186 3.58 -3.77 -25.84
C LEU A 186 2.99 -3.54 -24.44
N GLY A 187 2.81 -4.59 -23.62
CA GLY A 187 2.39 -4.47 -22.22
C GLY A 187 3.44 -3.78 -21.33
N LEU A 188 4.68 -3.65 -21.77
CA LEU A 188 5.70 -2.85 -21.06
C LEU A 188 5.43 -1.35 -21.15
N LEU A 189 4.74 -0.88 -22.21
CA LEU A 189 4.38 0.53 -22.36
C LEU A 189 3.47 1.02 -21.23
N PRO A 190 2.32 0.39 -20.94
CA PRO A 190 1.48 0.80 -19.81
C PRO A 190 2.17 0.58 -18.45
N ILE A 191 3.05 -0.43 -18.30
CA ILE A 191 3.84 -0.59 -17.07
C ILE A 191 4.81 0.58 -16.89
N ALA A 192 5.49 1.01 -17.95
CA ALA A 192 6.38 2.18 -17.91
C ALA A 192 5.59 3.47 -17.66
N ALA A 193 4.41 3.61 -18.25
CA ALA A 193 3.50 4.72 -17.98
C ALA A 193 3.00 4.72 -16.52
N ALA A 194 2.69 3.56 -15.95
CA ALA A 194 2.35 3.42 -14.53
C ALA A 194 3.47 3.94 -13.63
N LEU A 195 4.72 3.57 -13.93
CA LEU A 195 5.89 4.05 -13.21
C LEU A 195 6.07 5.57 -13.39
N ALA A 196 5.89 6.09 -14.59
CA ALA A 196 5.98 7.53 -14.85
C ALA A 196 4.91 8.32 -14.07
N VAL A 197 3.67 7.85 -14.03
CA VAL A 197 2.57 8.45 -13.25
C VAL A 197 2.89 8.41 -11.75
N TYR A 198 3.42 7.29 -11.26
CA TYR A 198 3.84 7.16 -9.87
C TYR A 198 4.97 8.14 -9.51
N LEU A 199 5.99 8.25 -10.35
CA LEU A 199 7.12 9.19 -10.13
C LEU A 199 6.72 10.66 -10.27
N ALA A 200 5.68 10.95 -11.07
CA ALA A 200 5.15 12.30 -11.24
C ALA A 200 4.15 12.71 -10.13
N ALA A 201 3.68 11.75 -9.32
CA ALA A 201 2.73 12.01 -8.25
C ALA A 201 3.37 12.90 -7.17
N ARG A 202 2.71 14.02 -6.87
CA ARG A 202 3.18 14.96 -5.84
C ARG A 202 2.43 14.71 -4.53
N PRO A 203 3.13 14.64 -3.39
CA PRO A 203 2.45 14.60 -2.11
C PRO A 203 1.64 15.89 -1.91
N PRO A 204 0.55 15.85 -1.12
CA PRO A 204 -0.19 17.04 -0.73
C PRO A 204 0.71 17.98 0.10
N ASP A 205 0.41 19.26 0.07
CA ASP A 205 1.10 20.27 0.89
C ASP A 205 0.51 20.33 2.31
N VAL A 206 -0.76 19.96 2.49
CA VAL A 206 -1.41 19.87 3.81
C VAL A 206 -2.21 18.59 3.94
N LEU A 207 -2.13 17.96 5.11
CA LEU A 207 -2.90 16.77 5.47
C LEU A 207 -3.55 16.94 6.84
N ILE A 208 -4.83 16.60 6.91
CA ILE A 208 -5.65 16.69 8.12
C ILE A 208 -6.29 15.33 8.38
N SER A 209 -6.14 14.80 9.59
CA SER A 209 -6.75 13.52 9.98
C SER A 209 -8.27 13.67 10.13
N ALA A 210 -9.03 12.58 9.94
CA ALA A 210 -10.50 12.61 10.02
C ALA A 210 -11.07 13.09 11.37
N ASP A 211 -10.28 13.06 12.44
CA ASP A 211 -10.65 13.58 13.76
C ASP A 211 -10.12 15.00 14.04
N ALA A 212 -9.50 15.64 13.04
CA ALA A 212 -8.82 16.93 13.10
C ALA A 212 -7.74 17.05 14.19
N LYS A 213 -7.24 15.92 14.71
CA LYS A 213 -6.23 15.89 15.78
C LYS A 213 -4.80 15.93 15.27
N LEU A 214 -4.57 15.54 14.02
CA LEU A 214 -3.29 15.65 13.34
C LEU A 214 -3.47 16.59 12.16
N ILE A 215 -2.58 17.57 12.07
CA ILE A 215 -2.49 18.50 10.95
C ILE A 215 -1.01 18.59 10.57
N ALA A 216 -0.67 18.19 9.36
CA ALA A 216 0.68 18.29 8.80
C ALA A 216 0.68 19.31 7.68
N ILE A 217 1.61 20.27 7.73
CA ILE A 217 1.71 21.37 6.76
C ILE A 217 3.16 21.45 6.27
N GLN A 218 3.34 21.35 4.95
CA GLN A 218 4.62 21.54 4.29
C GLN A 218 4.90 23.05 4.16
N THR A 219 5.96 23.51 4.81
CA THR A 219 6.51 24.87 4.66
C THR A 219 7.84 24.80 3.91
N PRO A 220 8.38 25.94 3.44
CA PRO A 220 9.73 26.02 2.88
C PRO A 220 10.84 25.65 3.88
N THR A 221 10.57 25.77 5.18
CA THR A 221 11.52 25.48 6.26
C THR A 221 11.47 24.04 6.75
N GLY A 222 10.41 23.29 6.42
CA GLY A 222 10.25 21.89 6.81
C GLY A 222 8.80 21.44 6.85
N LEU A 223 8.56 20.27 7.46
CA LEU A 223 7.22 19.70 7.60
C LEU A 223 6.73 19.95 9.04
N VAL A 224 5.85 20.93 9.20
CA VAL A 224 5.30 21.31 10.50
C VAL A 224 4.14 20.39 10.87
N LEU A 225 4.15 19.88 12.10
CA LEU A 225 3.13 18.99 12.64
C LEU A 225 2.46 19.63 13.85
N GLN A 226 1.15 19.82 13.75
CA GLN A 226 0.30 20.09 14.90
C GLN A 226 -0.38 18.81 15.37
N ARG A 227 -0.23 18.51 16.67
CA ARG A 227 -0.70 17.26 17.28
C ARG A 227 -1.52 17.54 18.55
N GLN A 228 -2.79 17.17 18.51
CA GLN A 228 -3.67 17.18 19.69
C GLN A 228 -3.46 15.95 20.59
N PRO A 229 -3.84 16.01 21.88
CA PRO A 229 -3.82 14.86 22.78
C PRO A 229 -4.58 13.66 22.21
N LYS A 230 -4.06 12.45 22.44
CA LYS A 230 -4.63 11.18 21.94
C LYS A 230 -4.68 11.05 20.41
N ALA A 231 -3.88 11.82 19.68
CA ALA A 231 -3.69 11.64 18.25
C ALA A 231 -3.02 10.29 17.92
N SER A 232 -3.48 9.66 16.84
CA SER A 232 -3.06 8.32 16.40
C SER A 232 -1.61 8.28 15.89
N ASN A 233 -0.74 7.53 16.58
CA ASN A 233 0.62 7.25 16.10
C ASN A 233 0.61 6.44 14.79
N TYR A 234 -0.40 5.60 14.60
CA TYR A 234 -0.52 4.79 13.39
C TYR A 234 -0.74 5.67 12.15
N THR A 235 -1.65 6.64 12.24
CA THR A 235 -1.94 7.59 11.15
C THR A 235 -0.72 8.45 10.85
N LEU A 236 -0.03 8.95 11.88
CA LEU A 236 1.21 9.72 11.69
C LEU A 236 2.31 8.88 11.00
N GLY A 237 2.40 7.59 11.32
CA GLY A 237 3.32 6.66 10.66
C GLY A 237 3.01 6.47 9.16
N GLN A 238 1.73 6.42 8.78
CA GLN A 238 1.35 6.36 7.36
C GLN A 238 1.73 7.65 6.62
N TRP A 239 1.54 8.82 7.25
CA TRP A 239 1.88 10.11 6.63
C TRP A 239 3.37 10.29 6.36
N GLN A 240 4.22 9.69 7.20
CA GLN A 240 5.68 9.68 7.01
C GLN A 240 6.11 9.15 5.63
N ALA A 241 5.32 8.26 5.03
CA ALA A 241 5.60 7.68 3.71
C ALA A 241 5.48 8.71 2.56
N LEU A 242 4.72 9.80 2.76
CA LEU A 242 4.49 10.84 1.75
C LEU A 242 5.66 11.79 1.58
N TRP A 243 6.45 12.01 2.63
CA TRP A 243 7.58 12.94 2.64
C TRP A 243 8.87 12.23 3.02
N PRO A 244 9.40 11.36 2.14
CA PRO A 244 10.61 10.61 2.43
C PRO A 244 11.79 11.54 2.74
N GLY A 245 12.51 11.25 3.82
CA GLY A 245 13.67 12.03 4.25
C GLY A 245 13.37 13.32 5.03
N GLN A 246 12.09 13.67 5.22
CA GLN A 246 11.69 14.79 6.08
C GLN A 246 11.24 14.31 7.45
N SER A 247 11.59 15.06 8.49
CA SER A 247 11.09 14.85 9.85
C SER A 247 9.94 15.81 10.15
N PHE A 248 8.96 15.34 10.91
CA PHE A 248 7.92 16.20 11.45
C PHE A 248 8.51 17.07 12.56
N THR A 249 8.51 18.38 12.37
CA THR A 249 8.83 19.34 13.42
C THR A 249 7.54 19.72 14.15
N PRO A 250 7.48 19.57 15.49
CA PRO A 250 6.33 20.05 16.23
C PRO A 250 6.19 21.56 16.05
N LEU A 251 4.96 22.03 15.87
CA LEU A 251 4.68 23.45 15.84
C LEU A 251 5.05 24.09 17.19
N ASP A 252 5.92 25.10 17.15
CA ASP A 252 6.29 25.86 18.34
C ASP A 252 5.22 26.92 18.65
N PRO A 253 4.51 26.81 19.79
CA PRO A 253 3.48 27.79 20.17
C PRO A 253 4.03 29.22 20.26
N ALA A 254 5.32 29.39 20.57
CA ALA A 254 5.95 30.71 20.69
C ALA A 254 6.03 31.47 19.35
N THR A 255 5.93 30.76 18.22
CA THR A 255 5.92 31.37 16.88
C THR A 255 4.53 31.86 16.46
N CYS A 256 3.51 31.66 17.28
CA CYS A 256 2.12 31.96 16.97
C CYS A 256 1.57 33.04 17.91
N PRO A 257 1.43 34.30 17.45
CA PRO A 257 0.73 35.32 18.22
C PRO A 257 -0.75 34.94 18.37
N ASP A 258 -1.27 35.05 19.60
CA ASP A 258 -2.65 34.74 19.96
C ASP A 258 -3.14 33.35 19.49
N ASP A 259 -2.24 32.36 19.46
CA ASP A 259 -2.50 30.98 18.98
C ASP A 259 -3.00 30.89 17.53
N ILE A 260 -2.76 31.95 16.74
CA ILE A 260 -3.00 32.00 15.30
C ILE A 260 -1.65 31.96 14.60
N CYS A 261 -1.33 30.80 14.02
CA CYS A 261 -0.07 30.61 13.30
C CYS A 261 -0.26 30.93 11.82
N SER A 262 0.29 32.04 11.35
CA SER A 262 0.41 32.34 9.92
C SER A 262 1.61 31.58 9.35
N LEU A 263 1.37 30.54 8.56
CA LEU A 263 2.43 29.74 7.96
C LEU A 263 2.72 30.24 6.53
N ALA A 264 3.97 30.61 6.28
CA ALA A 264 4.43 30.96 4.94
C ALA A 264 4.50 29.70 4.08
N THR A 265 3.49 29.47 3.24
CA THR A 265 3.48 28.38 2.26
C THR A 265 3.20 28.95 0.85
N LYS A 266 3.01 28.09 -0.16
CA LYS A 266 2.69 28.53 -1.54
C LYS A 266 1.38 29.33 -1.63
N PHE A 267 0.50 29.17 -0.64
CA PHE A 267 -0.77 29.87 -0.51
C PHE A 267 -0.92 30.27 0.98
N PRO A 268 -1.33 31.49 1.34
CA PRO A 268 -1.39 31.88 2.74
C PRO A 268 -2.37 31.00 3.53
N VAL A 269 -1.86 30.39 4.61
CA VAL A 269 -2.61 29.50 5.50
C VAL A 269 -2.51 30.02 6.94
N ALA A 270 -3.66 30.16 7.60
CA ALA A 270 -3.73 30.43 9.03
C ALA A 270 -4.19 29.17 9.77
N LEU A 271 -3.40 28.74 10.75
CA LEU A 271 -3.74 27.66 11.66
C LEU A 271 -4.21 28.26 13.00
N VAL A 272 -5.45 27.95 13.38
CA VAL A 272 -6.10 28.52 14.57
C VAL A 272 -6.22 27.44 15.65
N LEU A 273 -5.51 27.57 16.76
CA LEU A 273 -5.44 26.53 17.79
C LEU A 273 -6.37 26.75 18.98
N THR A 274 -6.77 27.99 19.24
CA THR A 274 -7.74 28.39 20.28
C THR A 274 -8.89 29.18 19.66
N PRO A 275 -10.07 29.26 20.31
CA PRO A 275 -11.22 29.97 19.75
C PRO A 275 -10.89 31.46 19.58
N PRO A 276 -10.85 31.98 18.35
CA PRO A 276 -10.40 33.35 18.11
C PRO A 276 -11.53 34.35 18.38
N THR A 277 -11.18 35.57 18.81
CA THR A 277 -12.14 36.68 18.98
C THR A 277 -12.49 37.33 17.64
N THR A 278 -11.53 37.36 16.70
CA THR A 278 -11.69 37.87 15.34
C THR A 278 -11.21 36.84 14.32
N CYS A 279 -11.88 36.78 13.16
CA CYS A 279 -11.51 35.82 12.13
C CYS A 279 -10.16 36.21 11.48
N PRO A 280 -9.15 35.30 11.44
CA PRO A 280 -7.85 35.58 10.82
C PRO A 280 -7.98 36.02 9.37
N ASP A 281 -7.20 37.02 8.94
CA ASP A 281 -7.20 37.49 7.56
C ASP A 281 -6.35 36.58 6.66
N SER A 282 -6.86 35.39 6.39
CA SER A 282 -6.24 34.39 5.51
C SER A 282 -7.30 33.74 4.61
N PRO A 283 -7.02 33.50 3.33
CA PRO A 283 -7.96 32.86 2.41
C PRO A 283 -8.18 31.38 2.73
N LEU A 284 -7.18 30.69 3.30
CA LEU A 284 -7.31 29.33 3.84
C LEU A 284 -7.10 29.36 5.35
N ILE A 285 -8.10 28.88 6.09
CA ILE A 285 -8.08 28.76 7.55
C ILE A 285 -8.22 27.30 7.92
N ILE A 286 -7.34 26.80 8.76
CA ILE A 286 -7.35 25.41 9.25
C ILE A 286 -7.45 25.44 10.77
N SER A 287 -8.33 24.63 11.35
CA SER A 287 -8.46 24.55 12.80
C SER A 287 -8.88 23.16 13.30
N PRO A 288 -8.29 22.66 14.40
CA PRO A 288 -8.78 21.48 15.09
C PRO A 288 -10.06 21.74 15.92
N LEU A 289 -10.54 22.99 15.97
CA LEU A 289 -11.75 23.42 16.66
C LEU A 289 -12.90 23.61 15.69
N MET A 290 -14.13 23.76 16.20
CA MET A 290 -15.27 24.19 15.39
C MET A 290 -15.31 25.73 15.38
N LEU A 291 -15.24 26.34 14.19
CA LEU A 291 -15.21 27.80 14.02
C LEU A 291 -16.57 28.39 13.59
N ARG A 292 -17.63 27.58 13.66
CA ARG A 292 -18.99 27.95 13.23
C ARG A 292 -19.47 29.21 13.96
N GLY A 293 -19.76 30.26 13.20
CA GLY A 293 -20.27 31.54 13.70
C GLY A 293 -19.22 32.60 14.05
N VAL A 294 -17.92 32.24 14.07
CA VAL A 294 -16.81 33.19 14.31
C VAL A 294 -16.23 33.72 13.00
N CYS A 295 -16.17 32.87 11.98
CA CYS A 295 -15.71 33.19 10.63
C CYS A 295 -16.83 32.95 9.61
N ASP A 296 -17.04 33.89 8.68
CA ASP A 296 -17.98 33.71 7.56
C ASP A 296 -17.33 32.86 6.45
N THR A 297 -18.06 31.83 6.00
CA THR A 297 -17.63 30.88 4.97
C THR A 297 -17.77 31.41 3.55
N LYS A 298 -18.45 32.55 3.35
CA LYS A 298 -18.78 33.06 2.00
C LYS A 298 -17.58 33.59 1.19
N ALA A 299 -16.49 33.98 1.85
CA ALA A 299 -15.33 34.60 1.19
C ALA A 299 -14.01 33.81 1.38
N ARG A 300 -14.01 32.77 2.23
CA ARG A 300 -12.79 32.08 2.67
C ARG A 300 -13.02 30.58 2.73
N THR A 301 -11.97 29.82 2.46
CA THR A 301 -12.02 28.36 2.61
C THR A 301 -11.63 28.01 4.04
N ILE A 302 -12.55 27.43 4.79
CA ILE A 302 -12.37 27.08 6.20
C ILE A 302 -12.42 25.57 6.33
N ILE A 303 -11.36 24.98 6.86
CA ILE A 303 -11.29 23.55 7.20
C ILE A 303 -11.14 23.45 8.71
N ASP A 304 -12.27 23.37 9.38
CA ASP A 304 -12.40 23.24 10.82
C ASP A 304 -12.82 21.81 11.22
N ARG A 305 -12.91 21.54 12.52
CA ARG A 305 -13.33 20.23 13.05
C ARG A 305 -14.68 19.77 12.50
N LEU A 306 -15.61 20.68 12.23
CA LEU A 306 -16.93 20.34 11.69
C LEU A 306 -16.80 19.86 10.25
N THR A 307 -16.07 20.60 9.41
CA THR A 307 -15.82 20.22 8.00
C THR A 307 -15.08 18.89 7.89
N THR A 308 -14.06 18.65 8.72
CA THR A 308 -13.33 17.38 8.74
C THR A 308 -14.21 16.24 9.28
N TYR A 309 -15.05 16.50 10.29
CA TYR A 309 -15.98 15.49 10.78
C TYR A 309 -17.05 15.11 9.73
N GLN A 310 -17.47 16.07 8.90
CA GLN A 310 -18.37 15.84 7.77
C GLN A 310 -17.66 15.10 6.64
N ASN A 311 -16.55 15.64 6.14
CA ASN A 311 -15.94 15.18 4.90
C ASN A 311 -14.85 14.12 5.10
N GLY A 312 -14.51 13.80 6.34
CA GLY A 312 -13.45 12.86 6.71
C GLY A 312 -12.05 13.49 6.62
N ALA A 313 -11.04 12.65 6.43
CA ALA A 313 -9.67 13.12 6.25
C ALA A 313 -9.57 14.01 5.00
N THR A 314 -8.69 15.01 5.05
CA THR A 314 -8.57 16.02 3.99
C THR A 314 -7.12 16.17 3.54
N ALA A 315 -6.90 16.13 2.24
CA ALA A 315 -5.63 16.42 1.59
C ALA A 315 -5.75 17.70 0.76
N ILE A 316 -4.73 18.56 0.82
CA ILE A 316 -4.74 19.86 0.13
C ILE A 316 -3.44 20.03 -0.64
N TRP A 317 -3.55 20.39 -1.91
CA TRP A 317 -2.44 20.83 -2.74
C TRP A 317 -2.54 22.34 -2.91
N LEU A 318 -1.52 23.06 -2.47
CA LEU A 318 -1.49 24.51 -2.48
C LEU A 318 -0.89 24.98 -3.79
N THR A 319 -1.71 25.64 -4.61
CA THR A 319 -1.25 26.32 -5.83
C THR A 319 -1.39 27.83 -5.69
N PRO A 320 -0.62 28.63 -6.44
CA PRO A 320 -0.78 30.09 -6.44
C PRO A 320 -2.18 30.57 -6.85
N GLN A 321 -2.93 29.73 -7.58
CA GLN A 321 -4.29 30.03 -8.06
C GLN A 321 -5.37 29.69 -7.02
N GLY A 322 -5.03 28.91 -6.00
CA GLY A 322 -5.94 28.45 -4.96
C GLY A 322 -5.60 27.05 -4.43
N PRO A 323 -6.17 26.64 -3.30
CA PRO A 323 -6.04 25.29 -2.79
C PRO A 323 -6.91 24.30 -3.60
N HIS A 324 -6.31 23.21 -4.09
CA HIS A 324 -7.07 22.04 -4.54
C HIS A 324 -7.27 21.11 -3.34
N ILE A 325 -8.52 20.83 -2.99
CA ILE A 325 -8.90 20.09 -1.78
C ILE A 325 -9.56 18.79 -2.22
N GLU A 326 -9.07 17.66 -1.69
CA GLU A 326 -9.73 16.37 -1.81
C GLU A 326 -10.03 15.83 -0.43
N THR A 327 -11.27 15.39 -0.24
CA THR A 327 -11.74 14.80 1.01
C THR A 327 -12.05 13.31 0.84
N ASP A 328 -12.00 12.56 1.94
CA ASP A 328 -12.39 11.15 1.96
C ASP A 328 -13.82 10.94 1.44
N ARG A 329 -14.72 11.88 1.75
CA ARG A 329 -16.10 11.88 1.24
C ARG A 329 -16.18 12.05 -0.29
N ASP A 330 -15.30 12.85 -0.90
CA ASP A 330 -15.28 13.00 -2.37
C ASP A 330 -14.91 11.68 -3.06
N VAL A 331 -13.99 10.92 -2.45
CA VAL A 331 -13.53 9.62 -2.96
C VAL A 331 -14.56 8.53 -2.71
N GLN A 332 -15.14 8.48 -1.50
CA GLN A 332 -16.15 7.48 -1.15
C GLN A 332 -17.47 7.72 -1.90
N GLY A 333 -17.85 8.98 -2.11
CA GLY A 333 -19.11 9.37 -2.72
C GLY A 333 -20.34 9.07 -1.85
N ALA A 334 -21.52 9.16 -2.44
CA ALA A 334 -22.80 8.92 -1.75
C ALA A 334 -23.17 7.43 -1.74
N ARG A 335 -22.44 6.61 -0.97
CA ARG A 335 -22.72 5.17 -0.85
C ARG A 335 -23.50 4.84 0.43
N PRO A 336 -24.32 3.77 0.46
CA PRO A 336 -25.21 3.47 1.59
C PRO A 336 -24.52 3.28 2.95
N TRP A 337 -23.24 2.90 2.96
CA TRP A 337 -22.44 2.71 4.17
C TRP A 337 -21.67 3.97 4.60
N VAL A 338 -21.70 5.04 3.81
CA VAL A 338 -21.14 6.33 4.17
C VAL A 338 -22.17 7.01 5.08
N PRO A 339 -21.83 7.37 6.33
CA PRO A 339 -22.77 7.99 7.25
C PRO A 339 -23.38 9.25 6.64
N ALA A 340 -24.70 9.26 6.48
CA ALA A 340 -25.43 10.45 6.08
C ALA A 340 -25.32 11.51 7.18
N TRP A 341 -25.03 12.75 6.80
CA TRP A 341 -24.99 13.84 7.74
C TRP A 341 -26.42 14.21 8.19
N PRO A 342 -26.72 14.31 9.49
CA PRO A 342 -27.97 14.91 9.95
C PRO A 342 -27.94 16.41 9.59
N GLY A 343 -28.75 16.80 8.60
CA GLY A 343 -28.91 18.18 8.15
C GLY A 343 -29.22 19.16 9.28
#